data_AF-A0A8X6U7E8-F1
#
_entry.id   AF-A0A8X6U7E8-F1
#
_cell.length_a   1.000
_cell.length_b   1.000
_cell.length_c   1.000
_cell.angle_alpha   90.00
_cell.angle_beta   90.00
_cell.angle_gamma   90.00
#
_symmetry.space_group_name_H-M   'P 1'
#
loop_
_entity.id
_entity.type
_entity.pdbx_description
1 polymer ?
#
loop_
_entity_poly.entity_id
_entity_poly.type
_entity_poly.pdbx_seq_one_letter_code
_entity_poly.pdbx_strand_id
1 'polypeptide(L)'
;MEMVAVYLRPRRKIDEIFSNLIKNGNPDPRLLRQMIMHGANVNARDNYSNTALHVVMRYCINNLQVVRVVLNAGANPNSVNVVQKTPLRMAIKYFQDIPVLSELIKFGANVNFLDRKNNTALHFAVMNERHYVIDFLLQHKADVNIKNNNGNSVLHLCVFKNDMQTLKKILQCKDCKVDVDVINNEGETPLMCAVKEDNLEIVKELLLVGASVKIADKHTSTPLHAALRKSSPNLELLGELVRYNADIFCYDEKELSPLHLALNKYAEQSDNLIIAKTLLKYDALQNVDHTDWCKHNIGKYDVLPELLKFYGMCLAEVNEMKSELIHKNFSFLEFVIQGLNNRALFEKRTVYRTFTINQILHISKGYPIYRDIIATRLERKNMRKKIMDVVVYTKEGQEERKVILDHDSIFTLSSYLSNLDMLNLIEAFSDLQAPYQDFGFLTLSCRKSKRKHED
;
A
#
# COMPACT_ATOMS: atom_id res chain seq x y z
N MET A 1 -18.37 34.31 -49.14
CA MET A 1 -19.21 35.42 -48.61
C MET A 1 -19.46 35.33 -47.10
N GLU A 2 -19.38 34.15 -46.46
CA GLU A 2 -19.62 34.03 -45.00
C GLU A 2 -18.55 34.70 -44.11
N MET A 3 -17.30 34.80 -44.56
CA MET A 3 -16.24 35.49 -43.80
C MET A 3 -16.54 36.98 -43.57
N VAL A 4 -17.16 37.67 -44.53
CA VAL A 4 -17.47 39.12 -44.43
C VAL A 4 -18.63 39.38 -43.46
N ALA A 5 -19.54 38.41 -43.28
CA ALA A 5 -20.67 38.54 -42.35
C ALA A 5 -20.27 38.45 -40.87
N VAL A 6 -19.06 37.96 -40.56
CA VAL A 6 -18.51 37.92 -39.20
C VAL A 6 -17.97 39.29 -38.77
N TYR A 7 -17.46 40.10 -39.71
CA TYR A 7 -16.82 41.40 -39.45
C TYR A 7 -17.75 42.49 -38.91
N LEU A 8 -19.07 42.36 -39.10
CA LEU A 8 -20.05 43.39 -38.71
C LEU A 8 -20.91 42.99 -37.50
N ARG A 9 -20.60 41.89 -36.83
CA ARG A 9 -21.45 41.38 -35.74
C ARG A 9 -20.95 41.85 -34.37
N PRO A 10 -21.85 42.23 -33.44
CA PRO A 10 -21.48 42.51 -32.05
C PRO A 10 -20.66 41.37 -31.44
N ARG A 11 -19.68 41.67 -30.58
CA ARG A 11 -18.80 40.65 -29.95
C ARG A 11 -19.57 39.45 -29.36
N ARG A 12 -20.74 39.66 -28.72
CA ARG A 12 -21.56 38.53 -28.23
C ARG A 12 -21.99 37.54 -29.32
N LYS A 13 -22.22 38.01 -30.55
CA LYS A 13 -22.57 37.15 -31.68
C LYS A 13 -21.36 36.39 -32.23
N ILE A 14 -20.13 36.93 -32.17
CA ILE A 14 -18.94 36.19 -32.66
C ILE A 14 -18.61 35.00 -31.76
N ASP A 15 -18.73 35.16 -30.44
CA ASP A 15 -18.51 34.10 -29.46
C ASP A 15 -19.53 32.95 -29.60
N GLU A 16 -20.80 33.30 -29.86
CA GLU A 16 -21.87 32.32 -30.10
C GLU A 16 -21.63 31.52 -31.38
N ILE A 17 -21.27 32.18 -32.49
CA ILE A 17 -20.93 31.51 -33.75
C ILE A 17 -19.71 30.61 -33.56
N PHE A 18 -18.69 31.09 -32.84
CA PHE A 18 -17.48 30.33 -32.55
C PHE A 18 -17.80 29.06 -31.75
N SER A 19 -18.61 29.19 -30.69
CA SER A 19 -19.07 28.03 -29.91
C SER A 19 -19.89 27.06 -30.75
N ASN A 20 -20.82 27.56 -31.58
CA ASN A 20 -21.66 26.72 -32.43
C ASN A 20 -20.85 25.98 -33.51
N LEU A 21 -19.82 26.61 -34.06
CA LEU A 21 -18.89 25.96 -34.98
C LEU A 21 -18.18 24.78 -34.31
N ILE A 22 -17.74 24.92 -33.06
CA ILE A 22 -17.14 23.82 -32.29
C ILE A 22 -18.17 22.71 -32.02
N LYS A 23 -19.43 23.05 -31.72
CA LYS A 23 -20.50 22.08 -31.48
C LYS A 23 -20.79 21.17 -32.68
N ASN A 24 -20.44 21.58 -33.90
CA ASN A 24 -20.53 20.75 -35.10
C ASN A 24 -19.54 19.57 -35.11
N GLY A 25 -18.63 19.49 -34.13
CA GLY A 25 -17.80 18.32 -33.84
C GLY A 25 -16.47 18.26 -34.61
N ASN A 26 -16.42 18.73 -35.85
CA ASN A 26 -15.18 18.77 -36.63
C ASN A 26 -14.92 20.15 -37.27
N PRO A 27 -14.72 21.21 -36.45
CA PRO A 27 -14.44 22.54 -36.98
C PRO A 27 -13.07 22.59 -37.65
N ASP A 28 -12.94 23.30 -38.78
CA ASP A 28 -11.64 23.55 -39.41
C ASP A 28 -10.75 24.38 -38.46
N PRO A 29 -9.59 23.85 -38.03
CA PRO A 29 -8.64 24.57 -37.18
C PRO A 29 -8.20 25.92 -37.75
N ARG A 30 -8.15 26.08 -39.08
CA ARG A 30 -7.77 27.35 -39.73
C ARG A 30 -8.85 28.41 -39.52
N LEU A 31 -10.12 28.02 -39.69
CA LEU A 31 -11.26 28.91 -39.45
C LEU A 31 -11.33 29.32 -37.98
N LEU A 32 -11.11 28.39 -37.04
CA LEU A 32 -11.04 28.73 -35.61
C LEU A 32 -9.96 29.76 -35.31
N ARG A 33 -8.75 29.59 -35.87
CA ARG A 33 -7.65 30.59 -35.71
C ARG A 33 -8.05 31.95 -36.27
N GLN A 34 -8.71 32.00 -37.43
CA GLN A 34 -9.20 33.25 -38.01
C GLN A 34 -10.22 33.93 -37.10
N MET A 35 -11.21 33.19 -36.59
CA MET A 35 -12.21 33.75 -35.67
C MET A 35 -11.56 34.30 -34.38
N ILE A 36 -10.57 33.59 -33.84
CA ILE A 36 -9.80 34.04 -32.67
C ILE A 36 -9.01 35.31 -32.97
N MET A 37 -8.31 35.37 -34.12
CA MET A 37 -7.61 36.60 -34.57
C MET A 37 -8.56 37.78 -34.73
N HIS A 38 -9.82 37.53 -35.12
CA HIS A 38 -10.88 38.53 -35.24
C HIS A 38 -11.65 38.80 -33.93
N GLY A 39 -11.14 38.32 -32.79
CA GLY A 39 -11.64 38.70 -31.47
C GLY A 39 -12.66 37.75 -30.85
N ALA A 40 -12.81 36.53 -31.36
CA ALA A 40 -13.57 35.50 -30.66
C ALA A 40 -12.89 35.16 -29.32
N ASN A 41 -13.65 35.26 -28.22
CA ASN A 41 -13.16 35.05 -26.89
C ASN A 41 -13.26 33.56 -26.50
N VAL A 42 -12.12 32.86 -26.47
CA VAL A 42 -12.06 31.44 -26.08
C VAL A 42 -12.50 31.16 -24.64
N ASN A 43 -12.54 32.19 -23.79
CA ASN A 43 -13.00 32.13 -22.40
C ASN A 43 -14.43 32.66 -22.21
N ALA A 44 -15.13 33.04 -23.28
CA ALA A 44 -16.55 33.37 -23.22
C ALA A 44 -17.35 32.18 -22.69
N ARG A 45 -18.36 32.47 -21.89
CA ARG A 45 -19.21 31.47 -21.23
C ARG A 45 -20.56 31.41 -21.91
N ASP A 46 -21.02 30.20 -22.25
CA ASP A 46 -22.40 29.97 -22.68
C ASP A 46 -23.38 29.99 -21.49
N ASN A 47 -24.66 29.73 -21.74
CA ASN A 47 -25.71 29.69 -20.70
C ASN A 47 -25.50 28.60 -19.63
N TYR A 48 -24.61 27.64 -19.87
CA TYR A 48 -24.20 26.61 -18.94
C TYR A 48 -22.81 26.89 -18.36
N SER A 49 -22.30 28.11 -18.49
CA SER A 49 -20.94 28.51 -18.10
C SER A 49 -19.83 27.69 -18.76
N ASN A 50 -20.10 26.99 -19.86
CA ASN A 50 -19.07 26.31 -20.63
C ASN A 50 -18.24 27.35 -21.38
N THR A 51 -16.92 27.24 -21.27
CA THR A 51 -15.97 27.93 -22.15
C THR A 51 -15.78 27.15 -23.46
N ALA A 52 -15.11 27.73 -24.44
CA ALA A 52 -14.79 27.03 -25.68
C ALA A 52 -14.12 25.66 -25.42
N LEU A 53 -13.23 25.60 -24.44
CA LEU A 53 -12.53 24.37 -24.08
C LEU A 53 -13.47 23.27 -23.54
N HIS A 54 -14.51 23.63 -22.78
CA HIS A 54 -15.55 22.66 -22.36
C HIS A 54 -16.34 22.13 -23.56
N VAL A 55 -16.66 23.00 -24.52
CA VAL A 55 -17.39 22.63 -25.74
C VAL A 55 -16.53 21.69 -26.59
N VAL A 56 -15.25 21.99 -26.77
CA VAL A 56 -14.29 21.10 -27.46
C VAL A 56 -14.27 19.72 -26.79
N MET A 57 -14.20 19.66 -25.46
CA MET A 57 -14.18 18.37 -24.73
C MET A 57 -15.47 17.55 -24.87
N ARG A 58 -16.57 18.16 -25.31
CA ARG A 58 -17.86 17.47 -25.48
C ARG A 58 -18.10 17.04 -26.92
N TYR A 59 -17.71 17.85 -27.90
CA TYR A 59 -18.11 17.69 -29.29
C TYR A 59 -16.96 17.29 -30.22
N CYS A 60 -15.72 17.67 -29.91
CA CYS A 60 -14.55 17.42 -30.77
C CYS A 60 -13.72 16.24 -30.26
N ILE A 61 -14.38 15.11 -30.01
CA ILE A 61 -13.73 13.88 -29.52
C ILE A 61 -12.66 13.46 -30.53
N ASN A 62 -11.46 13.12 -30.04
CA ASN A 62 -10.27 12.74 -30.82
C ASN A 62 -9.66 13.82 -31.74
N ASN A 63 -10.11 15.09 -31.67
CA ASN A 63 -9.50 16.17 -32.45
C ASN A 63 -8.53 17.02 -31.60
N LEU A 64 -7.32 16.48 -31.38
CA LEU A 64 -6.26 17.15 -30.61
C LEU A 64 -5.86 18.52 -31.20
N GLN A 65 -5.99 18.71 -32.51
CA GLN A 65 -5.63 19.97 -33.16
C GLN A 65 -6.57 21.10 -32.74
N VAL A 66 -7.87 20.83 -32.62
CA VAL A 66 -8.84 21.81 -32.13
C VAL A 66 -8.57 22.17 -30.66
N VAL A 67 -8.25 21.17 -29.83
CA VAL A 67 -7.84 21.38 -28.43
C VAL A 67 -6.65 22.33 -28.36
N ARG A 68 -5.61 22.07 -29.16
CA ARG A 68 -4.41 22.91 -29.24
C ARG A 68 -4.69 24.32 -29.72
N VAL A 69 -5.57 24.51 -30.72
CA VAL A 69 -5.92 25.85 -31.20
C VAL A 69 -6.51 26.69 -30.07
N VAL A 70 -7.46 26.12 -29.33
CA VAL A 70 -8.16 26.82 -28.24
C VAL A 70 -7.23 27.06 -27.04
N LEU A 71 -6.38 26.08 -26.67
CA LEU A 71 -5.39 26.24 -25.59
C LEU A 71 -4.31 27.28 -25.92
N ASN A 72 -3.74 27.25 -27.13
CA ASN A 72 -2.73 28.23 -27.57
C ASN A 72 -3.29 29.66 -27.63
N ALA A 73 -4.61 29.81 -27.78
CA ALA A 73 -5.30 31.09 -27.73
C ALA A 73 -5.57 31.60 -26.30
N GLY A 74 -5.05 30.93 -25.26
CA GLY A 74 -5.19 31.35 -23.87
C GLY A 74 -6.49 30.89 -23.19
N ALA A 75 -7.10 29.80 -23.66
CA ALA A 75 -8.23 29.22 -22.95
C ALA A 75 -7.79 28.71 -21.57
N ASN A 76 -8.50 29.10 -20.52
CA ASN A 76 -8.18 28.70 -19.16
C ASN A 76 -8.61 27.23 -18.91
N PRO A 77 -7.66 26.29 -18.71
CA PRO A 77 -7.95 24.86 -18.53
C PRO A 77 -8.59 24.53 -17.19
N ASN A 78 -8.61 25.48 -16.25
CA ASN A 78 -9.21 25.35 -14.92
C ASN A 78 -10.57 26.03 -14.80
N SER A 79 -11.12 26.55 -15.91
CA SER A 79 -12.47 27.07 -15.92
C SER A 79 -13.46 25.99 -15.51
N VAL A 80 -14.54 26.39 -14.84
CA VAL A 80 -15.64 25.49 -14.49
C VAL A 80 -16.95 25.93 -15.10
N ASN A 81 -17.76 24.95 -15.49
CA ASN A 81 -19.13 25.16 -15.93
C ASN A 81 -20.13 25.15 -14.75
N VAL A 82 -21.44 25.27 -15.04
CA VAL A 82 -22.49 25.33 -14.02
C VAL A 82 -22.60 24.08 -13.16
N VAL A 83 -21.93 22.97 -13.48
CA VAL A 83 -21.86 21.75 -12.65
C VAL A 83 -20.49 21.54 -12.02
N GLN A 84 -19.64 22.57 -11.99
CA GLN A 84 -18.25 22.56 -11.52
C GLN A 84 -17.35 21.50 -12.18
N LYS A 85 -17.59 21.18 -13.44
CA LYS A 85 -16.67 20.32 -14.19
C LYS A 85 -15.62 21.19 -14.86
N THR A 86 -14.36 20.83 -14.69
CA THR A 86 -13.26 21.37 -15.49
C THR A 86 -13.19 20.71 -16.86
N PRO A 87 -12.50 21.33 -17.84
CA PRO A 87 -12.11 20.69 -19.08
C PRO A 87 -11.42 19.34 -18.87
N LEU A 88 -10.47 19.22 -17.94
CA LEU A 88 -9.82 17.95 -17.61
C LEU A 88 -10.84 16.88 -17.17
N ARG A 89 -11.78 17.24 -16.31
CA ARG A 89 -12.84 16.35 -15.85
C ARG A 89 -13.76 15.87 -16.97
N MET A 90 -14.05 16.74 -17.95
CA MET A 90 -14.81 16.39 -19.15
C MET A 90 -13.99 15.52 -20.11
N ALA A 91 -12.72 15.84 -20.31
CA ALA A 91 -11.80 15.05 -21.12
C ALA A 91 -11.75 13.60 -20.61
N ILE A 92 -11.60 13.45 -19.30
CA ILE A 92 -11.65 12.17 -18.61
C ILE A 92 -13.00 11.46 -18.83
N LYS A 93 -14.12 12.16 -18.98
CA LYS A 93 -15.42 11.50 -19.21
C LYS A 93 -15.60 11.03 -20.66
N TYR A 94 -15.14 11.82 -21.63
CA TYR A 94 -15.51 11.66 -23.04
C TYR A 94 -14.39 11.10 -23.93
N PHE A 95 -13.12 11.20 -23.51
CA PHE A 95 -11.98 10.74 -24.29
C PHE A 95 -11.40 9.47 -23.69
N GLN A 96 -10.99 8.58 -24.59
CA GLN A 96 -10.22 7.38 -24.25
C GLN A 96 -8.70 7.63 -24.31
N ASP A 97 -8.27 8.70 -25.00
CA ASP A 97 -6.85 8.90 -25.30
C ASP A 97 -6.15 9.87 -24.33
N ILE A 98 -4.93 9.50 -23.93
CA ILE A 98 -4.03 10.29 -23.08
C ILE A 98 -3.55 11.64 -23.69
N PRO A 99 -3.32 11.80 -25.01
CA PRO A 99 -2.76 13.05 -25.55
C PRO A 99 -3.56 14.30 -25.23
N VAL A 100 -4.89 14.20 -25.15
CA VAL A 100 -5.74 15.35 -24.76
C VAL A 100 -5.53 15.70 -23.28
N LEU A 101 -5.42 14.70 -22.41
CA LEU A 101 -5.13 14.92 -20.99
C LEU A 101 -3.74 15.53 -20.80
N SER A 102 -2.74 15.04 -21.54
CA SER A 102 -1.38 15.58 -21.55
C SER A 102 -1.33 17.03 -21.98
N GLU A 103 -2.04 17.39 -23.06
CA GLU A 103 -2.08 18.78 -23.51
C GLU A 103 -2.78 19.68 -22.48
N LEU A 104 -3.87 19.24 -21.85
CA LEU A 104 -4.53 20.02 -20.80
C LEU A 104 -3.60 20.27 -19.60
N ILE A 105 -2.90 19.24 -19.10
CA ILE A 105 -1.97 19.38 -17.98
C ILE A 105 -0.78 20.26 -18.35
N LYS A 106 -0.24 20.13 -19.57
CA LYS A 106 0.83 20.98 -20.09
C LYS A 106 0.46 22.48 -20.07
N PHE A 107 -0.81 22.80 -20.33
CA PHE A 107 -1.33 24.17 -20.25
C PHE A 107 -1.76 24.58 -18.83
N GLY A 108 -1.48 23.77 -17.80
CA GLY A 108 -1.71 24.10 -16.39
C GLY A 108 -3.05 23.64 -15.84
N ALA A 109 -3.69 22.62 -16.42
CA ALA A 109 -4.85 21.99 -15.80
C ALA A 109 -4.49 21.41 -14.42
N ASN A 110 -5.24 21.79 -13.39
CA ASN A 110 -5.08 21.30 -12.04
C ASN A 110 -5.68 19.89 -11.93
N VAL A 111 -4.80 18.89 -11.78
CA VAL A 111 -5.17 17.47 -11.58
C VAL A 111 -5.96 17.23 -10.29
N ASN A 112 -5.79 18.10 -9.29
CA ASN A 112 -6.38 18.02 -7.97
C ASN A 112 -7.60 18.93 -7.80
N PHE A 113 -8.16 19.44 -8.90
CA PHE A 113 -9.37 20.24 -8.85
C PHE A 113 -10.54 19.46 -8.25
N LEU A 114 -11.29 20.08 -7.33
CA LEU A 114 -12.41 19.49 -6.63
C LEU A 114 -13.74 19.83 -7.33
N ASP A 115 -14.53 18.81 -7.67
CA ASP A 115 -15.92 19.02 -8.09
C ASP A 115 -16.85 19.31 -6.89
N ARG A 116 -18.16 19.47 -7.16
CA ARG A 116 -19.17 19.73 -6.10
C ARG A 116 -19.25 18.68 -5.00
N LYS A 117 -18.75 17.48 -5.27
CA LYS A 117 -18.70 16.36 -4.33
C LYS A 117 -17.30 16.20 -3.72
N ASN A 118 -16.44 17.22 -3.87
CA ASN A 118 -15.03 17.20 -3.54
C ASN A 118 -14.25 16.06 -4.20
N ASN A 119 -14.71 15.53 -5.34
CA ASN A 119 -13.95 14.52 -6.07
C ASN A 119 -12.90 15.19 -6.94
N THR A 120 -11.69 14.64 -6.92
CA THR A 120 -10.63 14.96 -7.89
C THR A 120 -10.82 14.22 -9.21
N ALA A 121 -9.98 14.54 -10.20
CA ALA A 121 -9.87 13.74 -11.41
C ALA A 121 -9.57 12.26 -11.12
N LEU A 122 -8.73 11.99 -10.10
CA LEU A 122 -8.34 10.63 -9.71
C LEU A 122 -9.51 9.87 -9.08
N HIS A 123 -10.30 10.49 -8.19
CA HIS A 123 -11.52 9.87 -7.66
C HIS A 123 -12.44 9.41 -8.78
N PHE A 124 -12.67 10.26 -9.79
CA PHE A 124 -13.51 9.86 -10.90
C PHE A 124 -12.90 8.75 -11.75
N ALA A 125 -11.59 8.75 -11.98
CA ALA A 125 -10.92 7.70 -12.72
C ALA A 125 -11.08 6.33 -12.01
N VAL A 126 -10.92 6.29 -10.68
CA VAL A 126 -11.14 5.09 -9.86
C VAL A 126 -12.61 4.65 -9.87
N MET A 127 -13.56 5.57 -9.66
CA MET A 127 -15.00 5.23 -9.65
C MET A 127 -15.52 4.62 -10.97
N ASN A 128 -14.82 4.88 -12.08
CA ASN A 128 -15.15 4.40 -13.42
C ASN A 128 -14.11 3.40 -13.94
N GLU A 129 -13.24 2.86 -13.08
CA GLU A 129 -12.28 1.78 -13.38
C GLU A 129 -11.39 2.10 -14.61
N ARG A 130 -10.98 3.37 -14.74
CA ARG A 130 -10.17 3.85 -15.87
C ARG A 130 -8.69 3.73 -15.58
N HIS A 131 -8.18 2.50 -15.54
CA HIS A 131 -6.79 2.21 -15.11
C HIS A 131 -5.71 3.01 -15.87
N TYR A 132 -5.84 3.18 -17.19
CA TYR A 132 -4.87 3.94 -17.99
C TYR A 132 -4.83 5.44 -17.61
N VAL A 133 -5.96 6.00 -17.16
CA VAL A 133 -6.03 7.39 -16.69
C VAL A 133 -5.57 7.51 -15.26
N ILE A 134 -5.80 6.50 -14.43
CA ILE A 134 -5.21 6.44 -13.09
C ILE A 134 -3.70 6.53 -13.19
N ASP A 135 -3.07 5.67 -14.00
CA ASP A 135 -1.61 5.66 -14.20
C ASP A 135 -1.10 7.03 -14.65
N PHE A 136 -1.78 7.61 -15.63
CA PHE A 136 -1.44 8.93 -16.16
C PHE A 136 -1.57 10.04 -15.11
N LEU A 137 -2.63 10.05 -14.29
CA LEU A 137 -2.85 11.05 -13.26
C LEU A 137 -1.82 10.92 -12.12
N LEU A 138 -1.47 9.69 -11.72
CA LEU A 138 -0.42 9.44 -10.71
C LEU A 138 0.94 9.97 -11.19
N GLN A 139 1.31 9.72 -12.45
CA GLN A 139 2.53 10.29 -13.07
C GLN A 139 2.57 11.82 -13.07
N HIS A 140 1.39 12.47 -13.06
CA HIS A 140 1.26 13.93 -13.03
C HIS A 140 0.93 14.47 -11.63
N LYS A 141 1.36 13.75 -10.57
CA LYS A 141 1.27 14.19 -9.17
C LYS A 141 -0.16 14.44 -8.68
N ALA A 142 -1.11 13.63 -9.14
CA ALA A 142 -2.44 13.60 -8.52
C ALA A 142 -2.31 13.20 -7.05
N ASP A 143 -2.95 13.96 -6.17
CA ASP A 143 -2.93 13.71 -4.73
C ASP A 143 -3.95 12.62 -4.38
N VAL A 144 -3.43 11.53 -3.82
CA VAL A 144 -4.16 10.32 -3.46
C VAL A 144 -4.87 10.44 -2.10
N ASN A 145 -4.52 11.45 -1.28
CA ASN A 145 -5.05 11.61 0.07
C ASN A 145 -6.21 12.60 0.13
N ILE A 146 -6.51 13.32 -0.95
CA ILE A 146 -7.67 14.20 -1.00
C ILE A 146 -8.93 13.38 -0.71
N LYS A 147 -9.81 13.94 0.10
CA LYS A 147 -11.06 13.33 0.53
C LYS A 147 -12.24 13.97 -0.18
N ASN A 148 -13.18 13.14 -0.64
CA ASN A 148 -14.44 13.61 -1.17
C ASN A 148 -15.43 14.03 -0.06
N ASN A 149 -16.66 14.40 -0.42
CA ASN A 149 -17.67 14.85 0.56
C ASN A 149 -18.04 13.80 1.62
N ASN A 150 -17.80 12.51 1.36
CA ASN A 150 -18.02 11.43 2.32
C ASN A 150 -16.76 11.18 3.18
N GLY A 151 -15.72 12.00 3.04
CA GLY A 151 -14.41 11.78 3.64
C GLY A 151 -13.60 10.68 2.96
N ASN A 152 -14.12 10.04 1.90
CA ASN A 152 -13.42 8.93 1.26
C ASN A 152 -12.27 9.46 0.40
N SER A 153 -11.06 8.95 0.65
CA SER A 153 -9.91 9.04 -0.27
C SER A 153 -10.03 8.01 -1.41
N VAL A 154 -9.09 8.02 -2.36
CA VAL A 154 -9.09 7.02 -3.44
C VAL A 154 -8.80 5.60 -2.95
N LEU A 155 -8.10 5.43 -1.83
CA LEU A 155 -7.91 4.09 -1.22
C LEU A 155 -9.24 3.49 -0.75
N HIS A 156 -10.10 4.30 -0.10
CA HIS A 156 -11.45 3.87 0.27
C HIS A 156 -12.25 3.46 -0.97
N LEU A 157 -12.16 4.23 -2.05
CA LEU A 157 -12.86 3.92 -3.30
C LEU A 157 -12.37 2.61 -3.92
N CYS A 158 -11.06 2.32 -3.88
CA CYS A 158 -10.53 1.03 -4.34
C CYS A 158 -11.10 -0.14 -3.53
N VAL A 159 -11.24 0.02 -2.21
CA VAL A 159 -11.87 -0.98 -1.34
C VAL A 159 -13.33 -1.21 -1.74
N PHE A 160 -14.15 -0.16 -1.82
CA PHE A 160 -15.57 -0.28 -2.18
C PHE A 160 -15.81 -0.79 -3.61
N LYS A 161 -14.81 -0.65 -4.48
CA LYS A 161 -14.83 -1.17 -5.85
C LYS A 161 -14.24 -2.57 -5.98
N ASN A 162 -13.65 -3.11 -4.91
CA ASN A 162 -12.85 -4.33 -4.96
C ASN A 162 -11.75 -4.26 -6.06
N ASP A 163 -11.14 -3.08 -6.22
CA ASP A 163 -10.13 -2.82 -7.26
C ASP A 163 -8.72 -3.00 -6.68
N MET A 164 -8.32 -4.26 -6.50
CA MET A 164 -7.00 -4.65 -6.01
C MET A 164 -5.86 -4.11 -6.89
N GLN A 165 -6.07 -4.07 -8.20
CA GLN A 165 -5.03 -3.63 -9.14
C GLN A 165 -4.70 -2.15 -8.93
N THR A 166 -5.72 -1.29 -8.84
CA THR A 166 -5.52 0.13 -8.59
C THR A 166 -5.04 0.39 -7.16
N LEU A 167 -5.52 -0.37 -6.17
CA LEU A 167 -5.02 -0.29 -4.80
C LEU A 167 -3.50 -0.48 -4.76
N LYS A 168 -3.00 -1.59 -5.31
CA LYS A 168 -1.56 -1.89 -5.39
C LYS A 168 -0.77 -0.80 -6.09
N LYS A 169 -1.28 -0.28 -7.21
CA LYS A 169 -0.64 0.81 -7.94
C LYS A 169 -0.48 2.07 -7.09
N ILE A 170 -1.52 2.45 -6.34
CA ILE A 170 -1.48 3.63 -5.47
C ILE A 170 -0.49 3.37 -4.32
N LEU A 171 -0.59 2.24 -3.64
CA LEU A 171 0.26 1.89 -2.49
C LEU A 171 1.75 1.78 -2.85
N GLN A 172 2.06 1.29 -4.06
CA GLN A 172 3.44 1.12 -4.55
C GLN A 172 3.97 2.37 -5.29
N CYS A 173 3.17 3.43 -5.41
CA CYS A 173 3.58 4.67 -6.07
C CYS A 173 4.66 5.39 -5.24
N LYS A 174 5.93 5.26 -5.65
CA LYS A 174 7.08 5.87 -4.95
C LYS A 174 7.04 7.40 -4.91
N ASP A 175 6.43 8.03 -5.92
CA ASP A 175 6.31 9.48 -6.01
C ASP A 175 5.08 10.02 -5.25
N CYS A 176 4.24 9.13 -4.72
CA CYS A 176 3.04 9.46 -3.96
C CYS A 176 3.33 9.28 -2.47
N LYS A 177 3.08 10.31 -1.65
CA LYS A 177 3.06 10.15 -0.19
C LYS A 177 1.69 9.64 0.22
N VAL A 178 1.50 8.32 0.19
CA VAL A 178 0.20 7.70 0.51
C VAL A 178 0.00 7.68 2.03
N ASP A 179 -1.13 8.22 2.48
CA ASP A 179 -1.62 8.02 3.85
C ASP A 179 -2.52 6.79 3.87
N VAL A 180 -1.96 5.65 4.30
CA VAL A 180 -2.67 4.36 4.35
C VAL A 180 -3.79 4.37 5.41
N ASP A 181 -3.64 5.18 6.45
CA ASP A 181 -4.53 5.27 7.61
C ASP A 181 -5.48 6.47 7.53
N VAL A 182 -5.63 7.06 6.34
CA VAL A 182 -6.57 8.16 6.08
C VAL A 182 -7.99 7.79 6.52
N ILE A 183 -8.65 8.66 7.28
CA ILE A 183 -10.01 8.40 7.78
C ILE A 183 -11.11 9.11 6.98
N ASN A 184 -12.22 8.40 6.75
CA ASN A 184 -13.43 8.94 6.15
C ASN A 184 -14.33 9.67 7.18
N ASN A 185 -15.52 10.10 6.75
CA ASN A 185 -16.44 10.81 7.64
C ASN A 185 -17.02 9.91 8.74
N GLU A 186 -16.96 8.58 8.62
CA GLU A 186 -17.35 7.65 9.70
C GLU A 186 -16.18 7.33 10.65
N GLY A 187 -15.01 7.94 10.43
CA GLY A 187 -13.79 7.64 11.18
C GLY A 187 -13.11 6.34 10.73
N GLU A 188 -13.57 5.74 9.63
CA GLU A 188 -13.05 4.46 9.15
C GLU A 188 -11.80 4.69 8.30
N THR A 189 -10.80 3.82 8.48
CA THR A 189 -9.65 3.69 7.56
C THR A 189 -10.00 2.79 6.37
N PRO A 190 -9.22 2.79 5.27
CA PRO A 190 -9.36 1.82 4.19
C PRO A 190 -9.35 0.37 4.69
N LEU A 191 -8.51 0.06 5.71
CA LEU A 191 -8.46 -1.26 6.33
C LEU A 191 -9.80 -1.62 7.01
N MET A 192 -10.37 -0.68 7.77
CA MET A 192 -11.67 -0.87 8.41
C MET A 192 -12.77 -1.14 7.37
N CYS A 193 -12.81 -0.36 6.29
CA CYS A 193 -13.76 -0.59 5.20
C CYS A 193 -13.55 -1.98 4.56
N ALA A 194 -12.29 -2.40 4.32
CA ALA A 194 -12.00 -3.70 3.72
C ALA A 194 -12.46 -4.86 4.61
N VAL A 195 -12.31 -4.71 5.93
CA VAL A 195 -12.85 -5.66 6.91
C VAL A 195 -14.37 -5.69 6.88
N LYS A 196 -15.05 -4.54 6.79
CA LYS A 196 -16.51 -4.47 6.66
C LYS A 196 -17.02 -5.13 5.37
N GLU A 197 -16.26 -5.02 4.27
CA GLU A 197 -16.56 -5.70 2.98
C GLU A 197 -16.16 -7.19 2.93
N ASP A 198 -15.51 -7.72 3.97
CA ASP A 198 -15.00 -9.12 4.03
C ASP A 198 -13.91 -9.45 3.01
N ASN A 199 -13.20 -8.43 2.54
CA ASN A 199 -12.23 -8.61 1.48
C ASN A 199 -10.85 -8.95 2.05
N LEU A 200 -10.63 -10.25 2.29
CA LEU A 200 -9.39 -10.75 2.86
C LEU A 200 -8.14 -10.37 2.07
N GLU A 201 -8.22 -10.37 0.74
CA GLU A 201 -7.07 -10.02 -0.11
C GLU A 201 -6.66 -8.57 0.08
N ILE A 202 -7.62 -7.63 0.07
CA ILE A 202 -7.36 -6.20 0.31
C ILE A 202 -6.90 -5.98 1.75
N VAL A 203 -7.47 -6.69 2.73
CA VAL A 203 -7.02 -6.64 4.12
C VAL A 203 -5.55 -7.04 4.22
N LYS A 204 -5.15 -8.18 3.64
CA LYS A 204 -3.75 -8.61 3.61
C LYS A 204 -2.87 -7.54 2.97
N GLU A 205 -3.26 -7.01 1.81
CA GLU A 205 -2.48 -5.98 1.12
C GLU A 205 -2.26 -4.71 1.97
N LEU A 206 -3.33 -4.21 2.61
CA LEU A 206 -3.26 -3.03 3.47
C LEU A 206 -2.40 -3.27 4.72
N LEU A 207 -2.49 -4.45 5.33
CA LEU A 207 -1.67 -4.82 6.48
C LEU A 207 -0.19 -4.90 6.13
N LEU A 208 0.17 -5.43 4.96
CA LEU A 208 1.57 -5.52 4.51
C LEU A 208 2.24 -4.15 4.39
N VAL A 209 1.51 -3.16 3.88
CA VAL A 209 2.02 -1.79 3.75
C VAL A 209 1.96 -1.00 5.05
N GLY A 210 1.55 -1.64 6.16
CA GLY A 210 1.59 -1.08 7.50
C GLY A 210 0.32 -0.36 7.96
N ALA A 211 -0.85 -0.67 7.37
CA ALA A 211 -2.12 -0.14 7.85
C ALA A 211 -2.35 -0.48 9.33
N SER A 212 -2.78 0.50 10.12
CA SER A 212 -2.98 0.32 11.55
C SER A 212 -4.25 -0.45 11.87
N VAL A 213 -4.10 -1.57 12.56
CA VAL A 213 -5.21 -2.36 13.12
C VAL A 213 -5.83 -1.75 14.39
N LYS A 214 -5.29 -0.63 14.87
CA LYS A 214 -5.67 -0.02 16.16
C LYS A 214 -6.57 1.21 16.02
N ILE A 215 -6.66 1.79 14.83
CA ILE A 215 -7.47 2.98 14.60
C ILE A 215 -8.95 2.59 14.68
N ALA A 216 -9.66 3.28 15.58
CA ALA A 216 -11.06 3.05 15.80
C ALA A 216 -11.92 4.06 15.01
N ASP A 217 -13.09 3.61 14.57
CA ASP A 217 -14.08 4.47 13.93
C ASP A 217 -14.77 5.39 14.97
N LYS A 218 -15.76 6.19 14.52
CA LYS A 218 -16.51 7.09 15.42
C LYS A 218 -17.21 6.40 16.58
N HIS A 219 -17.46 5.10 16.48
CA HIS A 219 -18.07 4.28 17.52
C HIS A 219 -17.02 3.62 18.41
N THR A 220 -15.77 4.08 18.34
CA THR A 220 -14.59 3.48 18.98
C THR A 220 -14.42 1.99 18.63
N SER A 221 -15.02 1.55 17.53
CA SER A 221 -14.87 0.20 17.02
C SER A 221 -13.56 0.10 16.24
N THR A 222 -12.69 -0.85 16.60
CA THR A 222 -11.50 -1.20 15.81
C THR A 222 -11.84 -2.16 14.66
N PRO A 223 -10.95 -2.39 13.68
CA PRO A 223 -11.16 -3.40 12.63
C PRO A 223 -11.56 -4.77 13.19
N LEU A 224 -10.97 -5.19 14.31
CA LEU A 224 -11.31 -6.46 14.93
C LEU A 224 -12.74 -6.50 15.49
N HIS A 225 -13.22 -5.41 16.09
CA HIS A 225 -14.62 -5.28 16.48
C HIS A 225 -15.55 -5.39 15.27
N ALA A 226 -15.23 -4.71 14.17
CA ALA A 226 -16.05 -4.72 12.96
C ALA A 226 -16.14 -6.13 12.34
N ALA A 227 -15.03 -6.86 12.30
CA ALA A 227 -14.99 -8.25 11.83
C ALA A 227 -15.91 -9.17 12.67
N LEU A 228 -15.91 -9.02 13.99
CA LEU A 228 -16.71 -9.86 14.91
C LEU A 228 -18.19 -9.49 14.94
N ARG A 229 -18.56 -8.25 14.59
CA ARG A 229 -19.97 -7.86 14.51
C ARG A 229 -20.70 -8.43 13.30
N LYS A 230 -20.01 -8.99 12.31
CA LYS A 230 -20.61 -9.70 11.17
C LYS A 230 -21.32 -10.99 11.58
N SER A 231 -22.39 -11.35 10.90
CA SER A 231 -23.16 -12.58 11.21
C SER A 231 -22.27 -13.83 11.14
N SER A 232 -21.40 -13.91 10.13
CA SER A 232 -20.42 -14.98 9.92
C SER A 232 -19.00 -14.41 9.86
N PRO A 233 -18.27 -14.33 10.99
CA PRO A 233 -16.91 -13.80 11.01
C PRO A 233 -15.93 -14.71 10.25
N ASN A 234 -15.13 -14.12 9.38
CA ASN A 234 -14.06 -14.83 8.68
C ASN A 234 -12.87 -15.10 9.63
N LEU A 235 -12.67 -16.37 10.01
CA LEU A 235 -11.61 -16.79 10.94
C LEU A 235 -10.21 -16.45 10.44
N GLU A 236 -9.98 -16.53 9.12
CA GLU A 236 -8.68 -16.20 8.53
C GLU A 236 -8.41 -14.70 8.63
N LEU A 237 -9.41 -13.86 8.33
CA LEU A 237 -9.33 -12.41 8.48
C LEU A 237 -9.07 -12.00 9.93
N LEU A 238 -9.78 -12.61 10.90
CA LEU A 238 -9.53 -12.38 12.33
C LEU A 238 -8.09 -12.76 12.71
N GLY A 239 -7.62 -13.89 12.21
CA GLY A 239 -6.24 -14.35 12.40
C GLY A 239 -5.23 -13.35 11.87
N GLU A 240 -5.43 -12.81 10.67
CA GLU A 240 -4.57 -11.76 10.10
C GLU A 240 -4.57 -10.49 10.95
N LEU A 241 -5.73 -9.98 11.38
CA LEU A 241 -5.78 -8.79 12.24
C LEU A 241 -5.02 -8.99 13.55
N VAL A 242 -5.21 -10.13 14.24
CA VAL A 242 -4.48 -10.40 15.48
C VAL A 242 -3.00 -10.61 15.19
N ARG A 243 -2.60 -11.29 14.11
CA ARG A 243 -1.18 -11.43 13.71
C ARG A 243 -0.47 -10.07 13.58
N TYR A 244 -1.19 -9.04 13.13
CA TYR A 244 -0.69 -7.67 13.04
C TYR A 244 -0.94 -6.84 14.33
N ASN A 245 -1.07 -7.52 15.47
CA ASN A 245 -1.14 -6.94 16.81
C ASN A 245 -2.43 -6.15 17.09
N ALA A 246 -3.57 -6.60 16.54
CA ALA A 246 -4.87 -6.08 16.92
C ALA A 246 -5.16 -6.41 18.40
N ASP A 247 -5.56 -5.39 19.16
CA ASP A 247 -5.88 -5.54 20.56
C ASP A 247 -7.24 -6.22 20.74
N ILE A 248 -7.25 -7.40 21.36
CA ILE A 248 -8.46 -8.18 21.60
C ILE A 248 -9.24 -7.74 22.85
N PHE A 249 -8.70 -6.80 23.64
CA PHE A 249 -9.23 -6.32 24.91
C PHE A 249 -9.64 -4.84 24.89
N CYS A 250 -9.28 -4.09 23.84
CA CYS A 250 -9.72 -2.72 23.65
C CYS A 250 -11.25 -2.58 23.71
N TYR A 251 -11.77 -1.48 24.25
CA TYR A 251 -13.21 -1.28 24.43
C TYR A 251 -13.81 -0.39 23.33
N ASP A 252 -15.00 -0.77 22.85
CA ASP A 252 -15.85 0.06 22.01
C ASP A 252 -16.77 0.99 22.84
N GLU A 253 -17.69 1.69 22.16
CA GLU A 253 -18.61 2.67 22.77
C GLU A 253 -19.61 2.02 23.74
N LYS A 254 -19.74 0.69 23.69
CA LYS A 254 -20.61 -0.13 24.54
C LYS A 254 -19.82 -0.83 25.64
N GLU A 255 -18.55 -0.47 25.83
CA GLU A 255 -17.63 -1.12 26.76
C GLU A 255 -17.46 -2.63 26.48
N LEU A 256 -17.66 -3.03 25.21
CA LEU A 256 -17.42 -4.38 24.74
C LEU A 256 -16.04 -4.44 24.11
N SER A 257 -15.28 -5.47 24.45
CA SER A 257 -14.03 -5.79 23.78
C SER A 257 -14.27 -6.75 22.62
N PRO A 258 -13.33 -6.91 21.68
CA PRO A 258 -13.42 -7.96 20.68
C PRO A 258 -13.64 -9.33 21.32
N LEU A 259 -12.95 -9.63 22.43
CA LEU A 259 -13.20 -10.86 23.16
C LEU A 259 -14.62 -10.93 23.76
N HIS A 260 -15.16 -9.83 24.30
CA HIS A 260 -16.57 -9.78 24.72
C HIS A 260 -17.53 -10.09 23.56
N LEU A 261 -17.29 -9.54 22.37
CA LEU A 261 -18.13 -9.79 21.20
C LEU A 261 -18.06 -11.27 20.77
N ALA A 262 -16.88 -11.86 20.79
CA ALA A 262 -16.68 -13.29 20.51
C ALA A 262 -17.42 -14.19 21.51
N LEU A 263 -17.50 -13.78 22.79
CA LEU A 263 -18.17 -14.55 23.85
C LEU A 263 -19.70 -14.32 23.90
N ASN A 264 -20.16 -13.08 23.74
CA ASN A 264 -21.57 -12.69 23.93
C ASN A 264 -22.47 -13.06 22.76
N LYS A 265 -22.03 -12.74 21.54
CA LYS A 265 -22.86 -12.91 20.33
C LYS A 265 -23.05 -14.39 19.98
N TYR A 266 -22.06 -15.17 20.35
CA TYR A 266 -21.96 -16.59 20.13
C TYR A 266 -21.93 -17.22 21.52
N ALA A 267 -23.00 -17.10 22.30
CA ALA A 267 -23.20 -17.92 23.51
C ALA A 267 -24.26 -19.01 23.27
N GLU A 268 -25.06 -18.87 22.20
CA GLU A 268 -26.23 -19.71 21.93
C GLU A 268 -25.99 -20.87 20.93
N GLN A 269 -24.83 -20.93 20.24
CA GLN A 269 -24.49 -22.01 19.28
C GLN A 269 -23.31 -22.87 19.77
N SER A 270 -23.09 -24.11 19.33
CA SER A 270 -22.00 -24.96 19.89
C SER A 270 -20.59 -24.62 19.35
N ASP A 271 -20.49 -23.78 18.32
CA ASP A 271 -19.25 -23.50 17.57
C ASP A 271 -18.41 -22.32 18.14
N ASN A 272 -18.89 -21.71 19.22
CA ASN A 272 -18.49 -20.41 19.78
C ASN A 272 -17.09 -20.35 20.38
N LEU A 273 -16.63 -21.48 20.91
CA LEU A 273 -15.34 -21.58 21.57
C LEU A 273 -14.18 -21.46 20.58
N ILE A 274 -14.44 -21.75 19.29
CA ILE A 274 -13.42 -21.74 18.24
C ILE A 274 -12.92 -20.31 18.00
N ILE A 275 -13.81 -19.32 17.87
CA ILE A 275 -13.42 -17.92 17.62
C ILE A 275 -12.61 -17.40 18.81
N ALA A 276 -13.13 -17.55 20.04
CA ALA A 276 -12.46 -17.09 21.25
C ALA A 276 -11.10 -17.78 21.45
N LYS A 277 -11.02 -19.12 21.29
CA LYS A 277 -9.75 -19.87 21.32
C LYS A 277 -8.81 -19.43 20.20
N THR A 278 -9.31 -19.14 19.01
CA THR A 278 -8.49 -18.67 17.89
C THR A 278 -7.87 -17.30 18.19
N LEU A 279 -8.66 -16.34 18.67
CA LEU A 279 -8.16 -15.03 19.08
C LEU A 279 -7.10 -15.14 20.19
N LEU A 280 -7.39 -15.90 21.24
CA LEU A 280 -6.46 -16.13 22.36
C LEU A 280 -5.18 -16.86 21.93
N LYS A 281 -5.28 -17.82 21.01
CA LYS A 281 -4.13 -18.50 20.44
C LYS A 281 -3.21 -17.53 19.70
N TYR A 282 -3.77 -16.63 18.89
CA TYR A 282 -2.98 -15.63 18.17
C TYR A 282 -2.43 -14.53 19.09
N ASP A 283 -3.16 -14.14 20.14
CA ASP A 283 -2.68 -13.19 21.15
C ASP A 283 -1.53 -13.80 22.00
N ALA A 284 -1.62 -15.08 22.37
CA ALA A 284 -0.56 -15.77 23.12
C ALA A 284 0.80 -15.74 22.38
N LEU A 285 0.80 -15.68 21.04
CA LEU A 285 2.02 -15.51 20.25
C LEU A 285 2.74 -14.18 20.55
N GLN A 286 1.98 -13.13 20.86
CA GLN A 286 2.48 -11.79 21.16
C GLN A 286 3.00 -11.66 22.60
N ASN A 287 2.58 -12.55 23.51
CA ASN A 287 3.00 -12.56 24.92
C ASN A 287 2.71 -11.24 25.65
N VAL A 288 1.46 -10.76 25.55
CA VAL A 288 0.99 -9.55 26.22
C VAL A 288 0.29 -9.94 27.54
N ASP A 289 0.51 -9.18 28.61
CA ASP A 289 -0.10 -9.44 29.92
C ASP A 289 -1.50 -8.81 30.00
N HIS A 290 -2.51 -9.65 30.21
CA HIS A 290 -3.93 -9.26 30.24
C HIS A 290 -4.59 -9.54 31.59
N THR A 291 -3.77 -9.67 32.65
CA THR A 291 -4.22 -10.02 34.01
C THR A 291 -5.33 -9.09 34.52
N ASP A 292 -5.27 -7.80 34.21
CA ASP A 292 -6.25 -6.82 34.68
C ASP A 292 -7.61 -6.97 34.00
N TRP A 293 -7.65 -7.27 32.70
CA TRP A 293 -8.91 -7.56 32.01
C TRP A 293 -9.56 -8.83 32.60
N CYS A 294 -8.74 -9.86 32.89
CA CYS A 294 -9.23 -11.09 33.49
C CYS A 294 -9.87 -10.82 34.86
N LYS A 295 -9.19 -10.09 35.74
CA LYS A 295 -9.70 -9.73 37.08
C LYS A 295 -11.06 -9.03 37.03
N HIS A 296 -11.23 -8.09 36.10
CA HIS A 296 -12.47 -7.31 35.95
C HIS A 296 -13.65 -8.13 35.41
N ASN A 297 -13.40 -9.31 34.84
CA ASN A 297 -14.42 -10.13 34.18
C ASN A 297 -14.58 -11.55 34.79
N ILE A 298 -13.88 -11.85 35.89
CA ILE A 298 -14.10 -13.08 36.67
C ILE A 298 -15.59 -13.17 37.05
N GLY A 299 -16.19 -14.35 36.78
CA GLY A 299 -17.57 -14.65 37.13
C GLY A 299 -18.64 -14.07 36.19
N LYS A 300 -18.26 -13.28 35.16
CA LYS A 300 -19.22 -12.78 34.14
C LYS A 300 -19.50 -13.80 33.02
N TYR A 301 -18.61 -14.76 32.84
CA TYR A 301 -18.61 -15.71 31.73
C TYR A 301 -18.28 -17.11 32.24
N ASP A 302 -19.21 -18.05 32.11
CA ASP A 302 -19.03 -19.43 32.60
C ASP A 302 -17.85 -20.15 31.92
N VAL A 303 -17.56 -19.80 30.66
CA VAL A 303 -16.47 -20.38 29.86
C VAL A 303 -15.09 -19.74 30.10
N LEU A 304 -15.02 -18.63 30.85
CA LEU A 304 -13.77 -17.89 31.04
C LEU A 304 -12.67 -18.72 31.73
N PRO A 305 -12.94 -19.54 32.77
CA PRO A 305 -11.91 -20.39 33.37
C PRO A 305 -11.29 -21.39 32.37
N GLU A 306 -12.10 -21.96 31.47
CA GLU A 306 -11.59 -22.87 30.43
C GLU A 306 -10.69 -22.13 29.43
N LEU A 307 -11.11 -20.93 29.01
CA LEU A 307 -10.34 -20.09 28.08
C LEU A 307 -9.02 -19.60 28.67
N LEU A 308 -8.98 -19.26 29.96
CA LEU A 308 -7.73 -18.89 30.64
C LEU A 308 -6.77 -20.06 30.75
N LYS A 309 -7.29 -21.27 31.02
CA LYS A 309 -6.47 -22.49 30.99
C LYS A 309 -5.91 -22.73 29.59
N PHE A 310 -6.74 -22.57 28.55
CA PHE A 310 -6.32 -22.69 27.15
C PHE A 310 -5.24 -21.65 26.79
N TYR A 311 -5.44 -20.38 27.17
CA TYR A 311 -4.45 -19.32 26.96
C TYR A 311 -3.11 -19.64 27.63
N GLY A 312 -3.14 -20.10 28.90
CA GLY A 312 -1.94 -20.51 29.62
C GLY A 312 -1.20 -21.67 28.94
N MET A 313 -1.93 -22.64 28.38
CA MET A 313 -1.34 -23.73 27.59
C MET A 313 -0.68 -23.20 26.31
N CYS A 314 -1.38 -22.36 25.53
CA CYS A 314 -0.81 -21.75 24.33
C CYS A 314 0.44 -20.92 24.64
N LEU A 315 0.44 -20.17 25.75
CA LEU A 315 1.59 -19.38 26.16
C LEU A 315 2.79 -20.26 26.55
N ALA A 316 2.54 -21.38 27.25
CA ALA A 316 3.57 -22.36 27.58
C ALA A 316 4.19 -22.99 26.32
N GLU A 317 3.35 -23.42 25.37
CA GLU A 317 3.80 -23.94 24.07
C GLU A 317 4.62 -22.90 23.29
N VAL A 318 4.17 -21.65 23.27
CA VAL A 318 4.91 -20.55 22.61
C VAL A 318 6.25 -20.30 23.28
N ASN A 319 6.33 -20.34 24.60
CA ASN A 319 7.57 -20.15 25.34
C ASN A 319 8.54 -21.33 25.14
N GLU A 320 8.02 -22.56 25.07
CA GLU A 320 8.81 -23.76 24.74
C GLU A 320 9.36 -23.66 23.31
N MET A 321 8.51 -23.36 22.33
CA MET A 321 8.93 -23.13 20.94
C MET A 321 9.96 -21.99 20.84
N LYS A 322 9.74 -20.87 21.54
CA LYS A 322 10.70 -19.75 21.61
C LYS A 322 12.03 -20.25 22.17
N SER A 323 12.02 -21.03 23.25
CA SER A 323 13.23 -21.58 23.86
C SER A 323 13.98 -22.54 22.93
N GLU A 324 13.26 -23.37 22.18
CA GLU A 324 13.83 -24.33 21.23
C GLU A 324 14.39 -23.62 19.98
N LEU A 325 13.68 -22.62 19.44
CA LEU A 325 14.16 -21.77 18.35
C LEU A 325 15.36 -20.94 18.78
N ILE A 326 15.32 -20.35 19.99
CA ILE A 326 16.47 -19.71 20.63
C ILE A 326 17.63 -20.69 20.65
N HIS A 327 17.44 -21.90 21.18
CA HIS A 327 18.48 -22.90 21.30
C HIS A 327 19.06 -23.34 19.94
N LYS A 328 18.20 -23.64 18.94
CA LYS A 328 18.59 -24.02 17.57
C LYS A 328 19.27 -22.88 16.81
N ASN A 329 18.79 -21.65 16.97
CA ASN A 329 19.44 -20.48 16.37
C ASN A 329 20.72 -20.11 17.10
N PHE A 330 20.83 -20.32 18.41
CA PHE A 330 22.07 -20.12 19.17
C PHE A 330 23.14 -21.15 18.80
N SER A 331 22.77 -22.42 18.64
CA SER A 331 23.69 -23.44 18.15
C SER A 331 24.10 -23.20 16.70
N PHE A 332 23.18 -22.72 15.85
CA PHE A 332 23.51 -22.26 14.50
C PHE A 332 24.43 -21.03 14.52
N LEU A 333 24.18 -20.03 15.38
CA LEU A 333 25.04 -18.85 15.52
C LEU A 333 26.42 -19.22 16.04
N GLU A 334 26.52 -20.14 17.00
CA GLU A 334 27.80 -20.67 17.50
C GLU A 334 28.55 -21.44 16.42
N PHE A 335 27.86 -22.26 15.63
CA PHE A 335 28.42 -22.94 14.47
C PHE A 335 28.94 -21.94 13.42
N VAL A 336 28.18 -20.89 13.12
CA VAL A 336 28.60 -19.80 12.21
C VAL A 336 29.81 -19.04 12.78
N ILE A 337 29.83 -18.74 14.08
CA ILE A 337 30.95 -18.07 14.75
C ILE A 337 32.21 -18.95 14.76
N GLN A 338 32.08 -20.26 15.01
CA GLN A 338 33.18 -21.21 14.92
C GLN A 338 33.70 -21.32 13.48
N GLY A 339 32.82 -21.33 12.48
CA GLY A 339 33.18 -21.29 11.06
C GLY A 339 33.89 -20.00 10.64
N LEU A 340 33.46 -18.85 11.16
CA LEU A 340 34.08 -17.54 10.91
C LEU A 340 35.45 -17.38 11.60
N ASN A 341 35.68 -18.08 12.73
CA ASN A 341 36.97 -18.06 13.42
C ASN A 341 38.00 -19.03 12.80
N ASN A 342 37.57 -19.94 11.93
CA ASN A 342 38.46 -20.91 11.30
C ASN A 342 39.07 -20.31 10.01
N ARG A 343 40.29 -19.76 10.13
CA ARG A 343 41.05 -19.10 9.04
C ARG A 343 41.22 -19.95 7.77
N ALA A 344 41.15 -21.28 7.86
CA ALA A 344 41.32 -22.17 6.71
C ALA A 344 40.14 -22.17 5.71
N LEU A 345 38.96 -21.68 6.11
CA LEU A 345 37.77 -21.59 5.23
C LEU A 345 37.71 -20.30 4.41
N PHE A 346 38.62 -19.35 4.63
CA PHE A 346 38.59 -18.01 4.02
C PHE A 346 39.08 -17.92 2.57
N GLU A 347 39.81 -18.92 2.07
CA GLU A 347 40.36 -18.88 0.71
C GLU A 347 39.35 -19.29 -0.37
N LYS A 348 38.20 -19.81 0.03
CA LYS A 348 37.04 -19.95 -0.86
C LYS A 348 35.92 -19.16 -0.21
N ARG A 349 35.16 -18.37 -0.99
CA ARG A 349 33.75 -17.96 -0.76
C ARG A 349 33.48 -16.46 -0.58
N THR A 350 33.10 -15.83 -1.70
CA THR A 350 32.19 -14.67 -1.74
C THR A 350 30.74 -15.08 -1.45
N VAL A 351 30.34 -16.30 -1.84
CA VAL A 351 28.96 -16.81 -1.75
C VAL A 351 28.48 -17.03 -0.31
N TYR A 352 29.37 -17.39 0.61
CA TYR A 352 28.95 -17.74 1.98
C TYR A 352 28.76 -16.53 2.89
N ARG A 353 29.37 -15.37 2.57
CA ARG A 353 29.18 -14.11 3.30
C ARG A 353 27.78 -13.53 3.09
N THR A 354 27.28 -13.55 1.85
CA THR A 354 25.93 -13.08 1.52
C THR A 354 24.85 -14.01 2.07
N PHE A 355 25.11 -15.33 2.07
CA PHE A 355 24.17 -16.33 2.58
C PHE A 355 23.96 -16.22 4.11
N THR A 356 25.02 -15.95 4.88
CA THR A 356 24.94 -15.84 6.35
C THR A 356 24.28 -14.55 6.83
N ILE A 357 24.57 -13.40 6.18
CA ILE A 357 23.94 -12.12 6.53
C ILE A 357 22.45 -12.14 6.20
N ASN A 358 22.07 -12.70 5.04
CA ASN A 358 20.66 -12.80 4.65
C ASN A 358 19.86 -13.70 5.59
N GLN A 359 20.42 -14.78 6.13
CA GLN A 359 19.73 -15.65 7.09
C GLN A 359 19.59 -15.02 8.48
N ILE A 360 20.59 -14.26 8.94
CA ILE A 360 20.48 -13.50 10.21
C ILE A 360 19.48 -12.35 10.09
N LEU A 361 19.45 -11.68 8.93
CA LEU A 361 18.40 -10.73 8.56
C LEU A 361 17.03 -11.42 8.49
N HIS A 362 16.96 -12.63 7.97
CA HIS A 362 15.72 -13.42 7.88
C HIS A 362 15.13 -13.76 9.26
N ILE A 363 15.99 -14.09 10.24
CA ILE A 363 15.58 -14.46 11.59
C ILE A 363 15.17 -13.22 12.41
N SER A 364 15.84 -12.09 12.21
CA SER A 364 15.50 -10.82 12.89
C SER A 364 14.24 -10.13 12.34
N LYS A 365 13.84 -10.45 11.10
CA LYS A 365 12.62 -9.93 10.44
C LYS A 365 11.30 -10.50 10.97
N GLY A 366 11.29 -11.67 11.60
CA GLY A 366 10.05 -12.35 12.03
C GLY A 366 9.63 -12.10 13.48
N TYR A 367 10.52 -11.60 14.35
CA TYR A 367 10.27 -11.56 15.80
C TYR A 367 11.00 -10.39 16.50
N PRO A 368 10.29 -9.36 16.98
CA PRO A 368 10.87 -8.16 17.61
C PRO A 368 11.81 -8.44 18.79
N ILE A 369 11.58 -9.51 19.57
CA ILE A 369 12.45 -9.94 20.68
C ILE A 369 13.89 -10.27 20.25
N TYR A 370 14.09 -10.80 19.04
CA TYR A 370 15.42 -11.17 18.56
C TYR A 370 16.22 -9.95 18.10
N ARG A 371 15.55 -8.87 17.67
CA ARG A 371 16.18 -7.57 17.36
C ARG A 371 16.94 -7.03 18.57
N ASP A 372 16.29 -7.01 19.74
CA ASP A 372 16.87 -6.47 20.97
C ASP A 372 17.97 -7.36 21.56
N ILE A 373 17.82 -8.69 21.51
CA ILE A 373 18.84 -9.63 21.97
C ILE A 373 20.10 -9.58 21.09
N ILE A 374 19.94 -9.46 19.76
CA ILE A 374 21.05 -9.32 18.81
C ILE A 374 21.77 -7.98 19.02
N ALA A 375 21.03 -6.87 19.15
CA ALA A 375 21.58 -5.55 19.44
C ALA A 375 22.38 -5.55 20.75
N THR A 376 21.81 -6.09 21.83
CA THR A 376 22.45 -6.14 23.16
C THR A 376 23.72 -6.99 23.18
N ARG A 377 23.80 -8.08 22.40
CA ARG A 377 25.01 -8.92 22.30
C ARG A 377 26.09 -8.34 21.39
N LEU A 378 25.72 -7.62 20.32
CA LEU A 378 26.67 -6.86 19.49
C LEU A 378 27.33 -5.75 20.29
N GLU A 379 26.59 -5.11 21.20
CA GLU A 379 27.10 -4.12 22.14
C GLU A 379 27.99 -4.73 23.23
N ARG A 380 27.59 -5.86 23.84
CA ARG A 380 28.35 -6.52 24.91
C ARG A 380 29.70 -7.11 24.48
N LYS A 381 29.88 -7.48 23.19
CA LYS A 381 31.14 -8.06 22.69
C LYS A 381 32.20 -7.03 22.23
N ASN A 382 32.03 -5.74 22.51
CA ASN A 382 32.99 -4.69 22.12
C ASN A 382 33.31 -4.70 20.61
N MET A 383 32.35 -5.07 19.77
CA MET A 383 32.47 -5.13 18.31
C MET A 383 32.28 -3.74 17.65
N ARG A 384 31.89 -2.71 18.43
CA ARG A 384 31.74 -1.32 17.96
C ARG A 384 33.01 -0.72 17.35
N LYS A 385 34.22 -1.18 17.73
CA LYS A 385 35.50 -0.71 17.13
C LYS A 385 35.97 -1.53 15.93
N LYS A 386 35.40 -2.70 15.64
CA LYS A 386 35.81 -3.56 14.51
C LYS A 386 34.88 -3.49 13.30
N ILE A 387 33.68 -2.94 13.46
CA ILE A 387 32.72 -2.71 12.36
C ILE A 387 32.86 -1.25 11.87
N MET A 388 34.08 -0.74 11.73
CA MET A 388 34.33 0.55 11.07
C MET A 388 34.66 0.39 9.59
N ASP A 389 34.89 -0.83 9.12
CA ASP A 389 35.24 -1.11 7.73
C ASP A 389 34.41 -2.31 7.21
N VAL A 390 33.11 -2.11 7.02
CA VAL A 390 32.38 -2.99 6.10
C VAL A 390 32.80 -2.57 4.69
N VAL A 391 33.90 -3.16 4.23
CA VAL A 391 34.38 -2.99 2.86
C VAL A 391 33.48 -3.80 1.95
N VAL A 392 32.56 -3.14 1.26
CA VAL A 392 31.77 -3.74 0.19
C VAL A 392 32.53 -3.54 -1.11
N TYR A 393 32.86 -4.65 -1.77
CA TYR A 393 33.37 -4.62 -3.13
C TYR A 393 32.18 -4.76 -4.07
N THR A 394 31.86 -3.69 -4.79
CA THR A 394 30.85 -3.74 -5.85
C THR A 394 31.54 -3.93 -7.20
N LYS A 395 31.05 -4.87 -8.00
CA LYS A 395 31.46 -5.05 -9.40
C LYS A 395 30.51 -4.27 -10.30
N GLU A 396 30.98 -3.15 -10.82
CA GLU A 396 30.43 -2.56 -12.05
C GLU A 396 31.39 -2.90 -13.18
N GLY A 397 31.10 -3.99 -13.91
CA GLY A 397 32.00 -4.53 -14.93
C GLY A 397 33.18 -5.34 -14.37
N GLN A 398 34.36 -5.23 -14.98
CA GLN A 398 35.57 -6.01 -14.64
C GLN A 398 36.44 -5.40 -13.52
N GLU A 399 36.12 -4.21 -13.01
CA GLU A 399 36.88 -3.61 -11.90
C GLU A 399 36.09 -3.68 -10.58
N GLU A 400 36.79 -4.07 -9.51
CA GLU A 400 36.28 -4.06 -8.15
C GLU A 400 36.56 -2.71 -7.49
N ARG A 401 35.50 -1.97 -7.13
CA ARG A 401 35.65 -0.75 -6.32
C ARG A 401 35.32 -1.03 -4.86
N LYS A 402 36.22 -0.58 -3.99
CA LYS A 402 36.09 -0.58 -2.52
C LYS A 402 35.16 0.56 -2.10
N VAL A 403 33.97 0.22 -1.60
CA VAL A 403 33.06 1.19 -0.98
C VAL A 403 33.08 0.96 0.53
N ILE A 404 33.45 2.00 1.27
CA ILE A 404 33.44 2.03 2.74
C ILE A 404 32.07 2.60 3.13
N LEU A 405 31.22 1.80 3.76
CA LEU A 405 29.91 2.25 4.23
C LEU A 405 30.08 3.04 5.53
N ASP A 406 29.72 4.31 5.49
CA ASP A 406 29.76 5.22 6.63
C ASP A 406 28.51 5.11 7.51
N HIS A 407 28.52 5.83 8.63
CA HIS A 407 27.49 5.77 9.67
C HIS A 407 26.08 6.14 9.14
N ASP A 408 26.00 6.96 8.09
CA ASP A 408 24.74 7.37 7.44
C ASP A 408 24.18 6.27 6.52
N SER A 409 25.06 5.48 5.90
CA SER A 409 24.71 4.28 5.12
C SER A 409 24.10 3.16 5.99
N ILE A 410 24.57 3.05 7.24
CA ILE A 410 24.00 2.13 8.24
C ILE A 410 22.64 2.62 8.73
N PHE A 411 22.45 3.93 8.86
CA PHE A 411 21.16 4.52 9.21
C PHE A 411 20.11 4.34 8.10
N THR A 412 20.52 4.40 6.83
CA THR A 412 19.67 4.06 5.67
C THR A 412 19.34 2.57 5.61
N LEU A 413 20.26 1.69 6.00
CA LEU A 413 19.97 0.26 6.19
C LEU A 413 18.96 0.03 7.33
N SER A 414 19.05 0.75 8.45
CA SER A 414 18.05 0.72 9.53
C SER A 414 16.66 1.19 9.07
N SER A 415 16.60 2.19 8.17
CA SER A 415 15.36 2.66 7.53
C SER A 415 14.83 1.72 6.44
N TYR A 416 15.69 0.89 5.84
CA TYR A 416 15.30 -0.20 4.93
C TYR A 416 14.79 -1.42 5.70
N LEU A 417 15.30 -1.66 6.91
CA LEU A 417 14.89 -2.75 7.79
C LEU A 417 13.51 -2.56 8.43
N SER A 418 12.98 -1.34 8.44
CA SER A 418 11.60 -1.07 8.85
C SER A 418 10.54 -1.43 7.79
N ASN A 419 10.92 -1.73 6.54
CA ASN A 419 10.00 -1.71 5.39
C ASN A 419 10.03 -2.97 4.48
N LEU A 420 10.43 -4.17 4.93
CA LEU A 420 10.57 -5.32 4.00
C LEU A 420 10.02 -6.68 4.50
N ASP A 421 8.75 -6.89 4.12
CA ASP A 421 8.04 -8.08 3.58
C ASP A 421 8.32 -9.50 4.09
N MET A 422 7.23 -10.11 4.58
CA MET A 422 7.05 -11.46 5.13
C MET A 422 6.08 -12.34 4.28
N LEU A 423 6.00 -12.15 2.95
CA LEU A 423 4.98 -12.85 2.14
C LEU A 423 5.46 -14.03 1.30
N ASN A 424 6.77 -14.19 1.07
CA ASN A 424 7.26 -15.30 0.24
C ASN A 424 7.63 -16.57 1.03
N LEU A 425 7.43 -16.60 2.37
CA LEU A 425 7.85 -17.76 3.16
C LEU A 425 6.72 -18.72 3.53
N ILE A 426 5.46 -18.26 3.57
CA ILE A 426 4.34 -19.12 3.98
C ILE A 426 3.98 -20.09 2.84
N GLU A 427 4.13 -19.68 1.57
CA GLU A 427 4.03 -20.61 0.42
C GLU A 427 5.17 -21.64 0.38
N ALA A 428 6.34 -21.36 0.98
CA ALA A 428 7.42 -22.33 1.08
C ALA A 428 7.20 -23.38 2.18
N PHE A 429 6.29 -23.13 3.14
CA PHE A 429 5.96 -24.06 4.22
C PHE A 429 4.73 -24.93 3.94
N SER A 430 3.92 -24.62 2.91
CA SER A 430 2.77 -25.45 2.51
C SER A 430 3.15 -26.73 1.74
N ASP A 431 4.39 -26.84 1.21
CA ASP A 431 4.90 -28.07 0.57
C ASP A 431 5.63 -29.01 1.54
N LEU A 432 5.74 -28.69 2.83
CA LEU A 432 6.33 -29.56 3.85
C LEU A 432 5.28 -30.48 4.48
N GLN A 433 4.60 -31.27 3.64
CA GLN A 433 3.97 -32.54 4.05
C GLN A 433 4.70 -33.71 3.38
N ALA A 434 5.88 -34.09 3.88
CA ALA A 434 6.47 -35.43 3.74
C ALA A 434 7.81 -35.52 4.52
N PRO A 435 8.22 -36.71 4.98
CA PRO A 435 8.92 -36.90 6.25
C PRO A 435 10.41 -36.59 6.19
N TYR A 436 10.95 -36.25 7.36
CA TYR A 436 12.36 -36.42 7.70
C TYR A 436 12.78 -37.89 7.55
N GLN A 437 13.13 -38.33 6.34
CA GLN A 437 13.94 -39.54 6.12
C GLN A 437 14.87 -39.35 4.90
N ASP A 438 16.16 -39.59 5.16
CA ASP A 438 17.24 -39.86 4.22
C ASP A 438 17.70 -38.78 3.22
N PHE A 439 18.73 -38.05 3.62
CA PHE A 439 19.93 -37.84 2.80
C PHE A 439 21.14 -37.96 3.75
N GLY A 440 21.92 -39.03 3.77
CA GLY A 440 22.37 -39.82 2.64
C GLY A 440 23.60 -39.13 2.04
N PHE A 441 24.78 -39.56 2.49
CA PHE A 441 26.06 -39.17 1.91
C PHE A 441 25.99 -39.24 0.38
N LEU A 442 26.09 -38.09 -0.29
CA LEU A 442 26.46 -38.03 -1.70
C LEU A 442 27.90 -37.56 -1.80
N THR A 443 28.76 -38.56 -1.88
CA THR A 443 30.09 -38.53 -2.47
C THR A 443 30.05 -37.88 -3.85
N LEU A 444 30.46 -36.62 -3.95
CA LEU A 444 30.99 -36.08 -5.20
C LEU A 444 32.49 -36.34 -5.23
N SER A 445 32.82 -37.52 -5.75
CA SER A 445 34.13 -37.78 -6.34
C SER A 445 34.23 -36.90 -7.60
N CYS A 446 35.20 -35.99 -7.62
CA CYS A 446 35.79 -35.54 -8.86
C CYS A 446 37.31 -35.54 -8.70
N ARG A 447 37.95 -36.35 -9.54
CA ARG A 447 39.36 -36.69 -9.54
C ARG A 447 40.28 -35.47 -9.48
N LYS A 448 41.37 -35.65 -8.72
CA LYS A 448 42.60 -34.85 -8.64
C LYS A 448 42.94 -34.16 -9.97
N SER A 449 43.06 -32.83 -9.96
CA SER A 449 44.13 -32.20 -10.74
C SER A 449 45.40 -32.29 -9.89
N LYS A 450 46.39 -33.02 -10.41
CA LYS A 450 47.74 -33.10 -9.80
C LYS A 450 48.31 -31.67 -9.75
N ARG A 451 48.66 -31.19 -8.56
CA ARG A 451 49.77 -30.25 -8.41
C ARG A 451 51.07 -31.08 -8.39
N LYS A 452 52.01 -30.65 -9.23
CA LYS A 452 53.48 -30.66 -9.12
C LYS A 452 54.20 -31.83 -8.40
N HIS A 453 55.11 -32.45 -9.16
CA HIS A 453 56.55 -32.55 -8.89
C HIS A 453 57.17 -32.15 -10.25
N GLU A 454 57.97 -31.09 -10.48
CA GLU A 454 59.33 -30.85 -9.97
C GLU A 454 60.10 -32.17 -9.81
N ASP A 455 60.44 -32.78 -10.95
CA ASP A 455 61.76 -32.63 -11.60
C ASP A 455 61.60 -32.50 -13.12
#